data_AF-A0A952NEC7-F1
#
_entry.id   AF-A0A952NEC7-F1
#
_cell.length_a   1.000
_cell.length_b   1.000
_cell.length_c   1.000
_cell.angle_alpha   90.00
_cell.angle_beta   90.00
_cell.angle_gamma   90.00
#
_symmetry.space_group_name_H-M   'P 1'
#
loop_
_entity.id
_entity.type
_entity.pdbx_description
1 polymer ?
#
loop_
_entity_poly.entity_id
_entity_poly.type
_entity_poly.pdbx_seq_one_letter_code
_entity_poly.pdbx_strand_id
1 'polypeptide(L)'
;MLKSTTLIILLLSLGVAVQAAPRLGAEHGLKGAEMKSCDRAGRLCVTVKSESTVGSQLQNLHMLTEPVVTIENRRTGRKETIHGRTGYIDLEFNQLVVYWKKNGKEKETSIHLTTFERMERNR
;
A
#
# COMPACT_ATOMS: atom_id res chain seq x y z
N MET A 1 31.20 1.08 59.92
CA MET A 1 31.74 1.72 58.70
C MET A 1 30.83 1.35 57.54
N LEU A 2 29.91 2.24 57.16
CA LEU A 2 29.01 2.02 56.02
C LEU A 2 29.82 2.10 54.73
N LYS A 3 29.92 0.99 53.99
CA LYS A 3 30.42 1.02 52.61
C LYS A 3 29.27 1.49 51.72
N SER A 4 29.35 2.73 51.28
CA SER A 4 28.46 3.29 50.26
C SER A 4 28.60 2.50 48.97
N THR A 5 27.55 1.77 48.60
CA THR A 5 27.46 1.09 47.31
C THR A 5 27.17 2.15 46.24
N THR A 6 28.19 2.52 45.47
CA THR A 6 28.00 3.43 44.32
C THR A 6 27.33 2.66 43.19
N LEU A 7 26.03 2.88 43.01
CA LEU A 7 25.26 2.39 41.88
C LEU A 7 25.53 3.30 40.67
N ILE A 8 26.34 2.84 39.71
CA ILE A 8 26.51 3.52 38.42
C ILE A 8 25.39 3.03 37.51
N ILE A 9 24.30 3.80 37.43
CA ILE A 9 23.27 3.67 36.39
C ILE A 9 23.85 4.31 35.13
N LEU A 10 24.40 3.49 34.23
CA LEU A 10 24.79 3.97 32.91
C LEU A 10 23.51 4.17 32.08
N LEU A 11 23.20 5.45 31.83
CA LEU A 11 22.07 5.88 31.03
C LEU A 11 22.08 5.22 29.64
N LEU A 12 20.96 4.58 29.31
CA LEU A 12 20.58 4.17 27.96
C LEU A 12 20.67 5.37 27.03
N SER A 13 21.70 5.40 26.18
CA SER A 13 21.73 6.26 25.02
C SER A 13 20.58 5.85 24.10
N LEU A 14 19.51 6.63 24.14
CA LEU A 14 18.46 6.73 23.12
C LEU A 14 19.12 7.16 21.80
N GLY A 15 19.69 6.17 21.14
CA GLY A 15 20.23 6.26 19.79
C GLY A 15 19.73 5.07 18.98
N VAL A 16 18.49 4.63 19.20
CA VAL A 16 17.82 3.81 18.20
C VAL A 16 17.47 4.77 17.07
N ALA A 17 18.42 4.93 16.15
CA ALA A 17 18.07 5.30 14.80
C ALA A 17 16.89 4.39 14.44
N VAL A 18 15.72 4.99 14.23
CA VAL A 18 14.61 4.31 13.58
C VAL A 18 15.10 4.03 12.17
N GLN A 19 15.92 2.98 12.07
CA GLN A 19 16.28 2.32 10.84
C GLN A 19 14.92 1.91 10.29
N ALA A 20 14.58 2.50 9.15
CA ALA A 20 13.45 2.08 8.34
C ALA A 20 13.38 0.56 8.42
N ALA A 21 12.23 0.06 8.92
CA ALA A 21 12.04 -1.35 9.17
C ALA A 21 12.69 -2.16 8.04
N PRO A 22 13.61 -3.08 8.36
CA PRO A 22 14.25 -3.86 7.32
C PRO A 22 13.14 -4.55 6.53
N ARG A 23 13.37 -4.82 5.24
CA ARG A 23 12.49 -5.64 4.38
C ARG A 23 12.46 -7.10 4.90
N LEU A 24 12.05 -7.29 6.14
CA LEU A 24 11.80 -8.57 6.79
C LEU A 24 10.39 -8.98 6.39
N GLY A 25 10.30 -9.98 5.51
CA GLY A 25 9.04 -10.65 5.17
C GLY A 25 8.57 -10.52 3.72
N ALA A 26 9.41 -10.06 2.79
CA ALA A 26 9.12 -10.13 1.35
C ALA A 26 9.39 -11.55 0.82
N GLU A 27 8.47 -12.49 1.02
CA GLU A 27 8.77 -13.92 0.81
C GLU A 27 8.35 -14.49 -0.54
N HIS A 28 7.45 -13.88 -1.29
CA HIS A 28 7.19 -14.27 -2.69
C HIS A 28 6.82 -13.07 -3.55
N GLY A 29 7.65 -12.80 -4.57
CA GLY A 29 7.37 -11.80 -5.59
C GLY A 29 6.64 -12.44 -6.77
N LEU A 30 5.49 -11.90 -7.15
CA LEU A 30 4.84 -12.27 -8.42
C LEU A 30 5.14 -11.20 -9.47
N LYS A 31 5.53 -11.62 -10.67
CA LYS A 31 5.69 -10.73 -11.83
C LYS A 31 4.39 -10.67 -12.63
N GLY A 32 4.06 -9.50 -13.15
CA GLY A 32 2.89 -9.30 -14.02
C GLY A 32 1.56 -9.59 -13.33
N ALA A 33 1.41 -9.16 -12.06
CA ALA A 33 0.19 -9.43 -11.32
C ALA A 33 -0.98 -8.61 -11.89
N GLU A 34 -2.11 -9.28 -12.05
CA GLU A 34 -3.37 -8.68 -12.45
C GLU A 34 -4.46 -9.09 -11.47
N MET A 35 -5.17 -8.11 -10.93
CA MET A 35 -6.32 -8.30 -10.06
C MET A 35 -7.51 -7.53 -10.63
N LYS A 36 -8.70 -8.12 -10.53
CA LYS A 36 -9.95 -7.50 -10.95
C LYS A 36 -11.02 -7.70 -9.89
N SER A 37 -11.64 -6.60 -9.47
CA SER A 37 -12.84 -6.59 -8.62
C SER A 37 -13.98 -5.92 -9.38
N CYS A 38 -15.20 -6.46 -9.28
CA CYS A 38 -16.39 -5.87 -9.87
C CYS A 38 -17.56 -5.88 -8.87
N ASP A 39 -18.48 -4.94 -9.01
CA ASP A 39 -19.76 -5.00 -8.31
C ASP A 39 -20.52 -6.28 -8.69
N ARG A 40 -21.51 -6.68 -7.90
CA ARG A 40 -22.27 -7.92 -8.13
C ARG A 40 -22.89 -8.00 -9.53
N ALA A 41 -23.22 -6.86 -10.12
CA ALA A 41 -23.81 -6.78 -11.46
C ALA A 41 -22.76 -6.65 -12.59
N GLY A 42 -21.47 -6.58 -12.28
CA GLY A 42 -20.38 -6.42 -13.24
C GLY A 42 -20.40 -5.08 -13.99
N ARG A 43 -21.10 -4.07 -13.48
CA ARG A 43 -21.28 -2.73 -14.09
C ARG A 43 -20.13 -1.80 -13.75
N LEU A 44 -19.57 -1.93 -12.55
CA LEU A 44 -18.40 -1.16 -12.12
C LEU A 44 -17.29 -2.15 -11.79
N CYS A 45 -16.15 -2.00 -12.46
CA CYS A 45 -14.99 -2.86 -12.26
C CYS A 45 -13.74 -2.02 -12.02
N VAL A 46 -12.90 -2.47 -11.08
CA VAL A 46 -11.56 -1.98 -10.84
C VAL A 46 -10.59 -3.08 -11.22
N THR A 47 -9.71 -2.81 -12.18
CA THR A 47 -8.63 -3.72 -12.58
C THR A 47 -7.30 -3.08 -12.22
N VAL A 48 -6.43 -3.83 -11.58
CA VAL A 48 -5.07 -3.40 -11.21
C VAL A 48 -4.10 -4.33 -11.90
N LYS A 49 -3.18 -3.77 -12.67
CA LYS A 49 -2.02 -4.50 -13.21
C LYS A 49 -0.76 -3.92 -12.59
N SER A 50 0.21 -4.73 -12.23
CA SER A 50 1.51 -4.24 -11.76
C SER A 50 2.64 -5.04 -12.41
N GLU A 51 3.80 -4.39 -12.56
CA GLU A 51 5.01 -5.07 -13.05
C GLU A 51 5.41 -6.20 -12.09
N SER A 52 5.33 -5.90 -10.79
CA SER A 52 5.54 -6.88 -9.74
C SER A 52 4.68 -6.59 -8.52
N THR A 53 4.51 -7.60 -7.69
CA THR A 53 3.93 -7.49 -6.35
C THR A 53 4.75 -8.30 -5.35
N VAL A 54 4.83 -7.80 -4.13
CA VAL A 54 5.49 -8.46 -3.00
C VAL A 54 4.48 -8.53 -1.85
N GLY A 55 4.12 -9.75 -1.45
CA GLY A 55 3.30 -9.98 -0.26
C GLY A 55 4.12 -9.87 1.02
N SER A 56 3.51 -9.35 2.09
CA SER A 56 4.07 -9.42 3.44
C SER A 56 3.54 -10.66 4.15
N GLN A 57 4.39 -11.32 4.94
CA GLN A 57 3.94 -12.38 5.86
C GLN A 57 3.48 -11.85 7.22
N LEU A 58 3.92 -10.64 7.58
CA LEU A 58 3.60 -10.01 8.86
C LEU A 58 2.30 -9.20 8.80
N GLN A 59 1.92 -8.79 7.60
CA GLN A 59 0.76 -7.94 7.35
C GLN A 59 0.02 -8.49 6.15
N ASN A 60 -1.32 -8.40 6.17
CA ASN A 60 -2.18 -8.83 5.07
C ASN A 60 -2.12 -7.83 3.89
N LEU A 61 -0.92 -7.52 3.40
CA LEU A 61 -0.70 -6.53 2.36
C LEU A 61 0.17 -7.06 1.22
N HIS A 62 -0.13 -6.58 0.04
CA HIS A 62 0.66 -6.77 -1.17
C HIS A 62 1.14 -5.42 -1.67
N MET A 63 2.44 -5.17 -1.62
CA MET A 63 3.04 -4.01 -2.29
C MET A 63 3.00 -4.20 -3.81
N LEU A 64 2.81 -3.09 -4.52
CA LEU A 64 2.72 -3.02 -5.98
C LEU A 64 3.80 -2.10 -6.55
N THR A 65 4.50 -2.56 -7.57
CA THR A 65 5.47 -1.77 -8.34
C THR A 65 4.84 -1.32 -9.65
N GLU A 66 4.90 -0.01 -9.93
CA GLU A 66 4.35 0.62 -11.14
C GLU A 66 2.91 0.16 -11.48
N PRO A 67 1.94 0.24 -10.54
CA PRO A 67 0.60 -0.23 -10.78
C PRO A 67 -0.17 0.67 -11.76
N VAL A 68 -0.89 0.05 -12.69
CA VAL A 68 -1.88 0.69 -13.55
C VAL A 68 -3.27 0.26 -13.08
N VAL A 69 -4.04 1.24 -12.60
CA VAL A 69 -5.43 1.01 -12.16
C VAL A 69 -6.36 1.48 -13.25
N THR A 70 -7.29 0.61 -13.65
CA THR A 70 -8.38 0.93 -14.57
C THR A 70 -9.70 0.82 -13.83
N ILE A 71 -10.47 1.91 -13.83
CA ILE A 71 -11.84 1.96 -13.30
C ILE A 71 -12.79 2.04 -14.49
N GLU A 72 -13.62 1.03 -14.68
CA GLU A 72 -14.55 0.91 -15.80
C GLU A 72 -15.99 0.90 -15.30
N ASN A 73 -16.80 1.89 -15.72
CA ASN A 73 -18.25 1.88 -15.56
C ASN A 73 -18.90 1.47 -16.89
N ARG A 74 -19.20 0.18 -17.03
CA ARG A 74 -19.75 -0.43 -18.24
C ARG A 74 -21.16 0.04 -18.58
N ARG A 75 -21.93 0.53 -17.60
CA ARG A 75 -23.25 1.12 -17.85
C ARG A 75 -23.15 2.42 -18.64
N THR A 76 -22.13 3.22 -18.36
CA THR A 76 -21.91 4.53 -19.00
C THR A 76 -20.83 4.51 -20.08
N GLY A 77 -20.09 3.41 -20.22
CA GLY A 77 -18.90 3.31 -21.06
C GLY A 77 -17.71 4.13 -20.57
N ARG A 78 -17.82 4.77 -19.39
CA ARG A 78 -16.74 5.61 -18.86
C ARG A 78 -15.60 4.75 -18.32
N LYS A 79 -14.37 5.13 -18.68
CA LYS A 79 -13.14 4.48 -18.25
C LYS A 79 -12.16 5.53 -17.76
N GLU A 80 -11.57 5.29 -16.59
CA GLU A 80 -10.48 6.09 -16.03
C GLU A 80 -9.27 5.18 -15.82
N THR A 81 -8.07 5.70 -16.10
CA THR A 81 -6.81 5.00 -15.86
C THR A 81 -5.90 5.85 -14.99
N ILE A 82 -5.34 5.26 -13.94
CA ILE A 82 -4.39 5.88 -13.02
C ILE A 82 -3.07 5.12 -13.15
N HIS A 83 -2.01 5.84 -13.52
CA HIS A 83 -0.65 5.31 -13.58
C HIS A 83 0.07 5.65 -12.27
N GLY A 84 0.21 4.65 -11.40
CA GLY A 84 0.88 4.77 -10.12
C GLY A 84 2.37 4.45 -10.22
N ARG A 85 3.16 5.09 -9.37
CA ARG A 85 4.58 4.76 -9.14
C ARG A 85 4.71 3.55 -8.21
N THR A 86 3.86 3.52 -7.18
CA THR A 86 3.77 2.42 -6.23
C THR A 86 2.37 2.38 -5.63
N GLY A 87 2.06 1.30 -4.94
CA GLY A 87 0.80 1.14 -4.23
C GLY A 87 0.84 -0.09 -3.35
N TYR A 88 -0.28 -0.38 -2.71
CA TYR A 88 -0.49 -1.64 -2.04
C TYR A 88 -1.95 -2.04 -2.09
N ILE A 89 -2.20 -3.34 -1.93
CA ILE A 89 -3.50 -3.90 -1.65
C ILE A 89 -3.46 -4.37 -0.20
N ASP A 90 -4.35 -3.82 0.61
CA ASP A 90 -4.64 -4.30 1.95
C ASP A 90 -5.78 -5.32 1.85
N LEU A 91 -5.46 -6.58 2.10
CA LEU A 91 -6.39 -7.70 2.04
C LEU A 91 -7.30 -7.76 3.26
N GLU A 92 -6.90 -7.18 4.39
CA GLU A 92 -7.72 -7.12 5.60
C GLU A 92 -8.87 -6.12 5.43
N PHE A 93 -8.56 -4.93 4.91
CA PHE A 93 -9.55 -3.87 4.68
C PHE A 93 -10.13 -3.88 3.25
N ASN A 94 -9.76 -4.85 2.42
CA ASN A 94 -10.13 -4.91 1.00
C ASN A 94 -9.91 -3.56 0.29
N GLN A 95 -8.74 -2.96 0.50
CA GLN A 95 -8.45 -1.60 0.06
C GLN A 95 -7.28 -1.58 -0.90
N LEU A 96 -7.43 -0.88 -2.02
CA LEU A 96 -6.34 -0.55 -2.93
C LEU A 96 -5.90 0.89 -2.65
N VAL A 97 -4.60 1.09 -2.46
CA VAL A 97 -4.01 2.43 -2.35
C VAL A 97 -2.93 2.58 -3.41
N VAL A 98 -3.01 3.66 -4.19
CA VAL A 98 -2.05 3.97 -5.25
C VAL A 98 -1.53 5.38 -5.14
N TYR A 99 -0.20 5.50 -5.25
CA TYR A 99 0.54 6.74 -5.22
C TYR A 99 0.94 7.13 -6.64
N TRP A 100 0.54 8.32 -7.08
CA TRP A 100 0.74 8.79 -8.45
C TRP A 100 1.01 10.30 -8.49
N LYS A 101 1.31 10.84 -9.67
CA LYS A 101 1.54 12.27 -9.86
C LYS A 101 0.51 12.89 -10.79
N LYS A 102 -0.03 14.05 -10.39
CA LYS A 102 -0.91 14.90 -11.22
C LYS A 102 -0.38 16.32 -11.21
N ASN A 103 -0.08 16.88 -12.38
CA ASN A 103 0.45 18.24 -12.52
C ASN A 103 1.66 18.51 -11.59
N GLY A 104 2.58 17.55 -11.52
CA GLY A 104 3.79 17.63 -10.69
C GLY A 104 3.59 17.38 -9.18
N LYS A 105 2.35 17.27 -8.69
CA LYS A 105 2.06 17.02 -7.27
C LYS A 105 1.81 15.54 -7.00
N GLU A 106 2.31 15.03 -5.87
CA GLU A 106 2.00 13.68 -5.41
C GLU A 106 0.54 13.58 -4.96
N LYS A 107 -0.09 12.47 -5.34
CA LYS A 107 -1.47 12.13 -5.06
C LYS A 107 -1.54 10.72 -4.51
N GLU A 108 -2.41 10.53 -3.54
CA GLU A 108 -2.84 9.22 -3.07
C GLU A 108 -4.29 9.02 -3.51
N THR A 109 -4.57 7.88 -4.14
CA THR A 109 -5.93 7.43 -4.40
C THR A 109 -6.16 6.12 -3.68
N SER A 110 -7.18 6.12 -2.83
CA SER A 110 -7.64 4.96 -2.10
C SER A 110 -8.99 4.52 -2.64
N ILE A 111 -9.16 3.21 -2.86
CA ILE A 111 -10.38 2.60 -3.39
C ILE A 111 -10.72 1.37 -2.56
N HIS A 112 -11.90 1.34 -1.97
CA HIS A 112 -12.39 0.12 -1.32
C HIS A 112 -12.89 -0.86 -2.39
N LEU A 113 -12.34 -2.07 -2.46
CA LEU A 113 -12.52 -3.01 -3.58
C LEU A 113 -13.89 -3.70 -3.60
N THR A 114 -14.64 -3.64 -2.49
CA THR A 114 -16.03 -4.13 -2.41
C THR A 114 -17.09 -3.05 -2.66
N THR A 115 -16.97 -1.87 -2.02
CA THR A 115 -17.95 -0.78 -2.13
C THR A 115 -17.66 0.18 -3.29
N PHE A 116 -16.42 0.16 -3.80
CA PHE A 116 -15.89 1.07 -4.81
C PHE A 116 -15.89 2.55 -4.41
N GLU A 117 -16.03 2.82 -3.11
CA GLU A 117 -15.82 4.16 -2.57
C GLU A 117 -14.37 4.59 -2.81
N ARG A 118 -14.22 5.80 -3.34
CA ARG A 118 -12.93 6.39 -3.71
C ARG A 118 -12.67 7.64 -2.90
N MET A 119 -11.43 7.78 -2.45
CA MET A 119 -10.92 8.98 -1.81
C MET A 119 -9.60 9.40 -2.47
N GLU A 120 -9.44 10.69 -2.72
CA GLU A 120 -8.20 11.26 -3.24
C GLU A 120 -7.62 12.26 -2.23
N ARG A 121 -6.32 12.16 -1.94
CA ARG A 121 -5.60 13.05 -1.00
C ARG A 121 -4.35 13.62 -1.67
N ASN A 122 -3.99 14.85 -1.30
CA ASN A 122 -2.67 15.41 -1.59
C ASN A 122 -1.67 14.88 -0.57
N ARG A 123 -0.44 14.63 -1.01
CA ARG A 123 0.67 14.23 -0.13
C ARG A 123 1.77 15.29 -0.14
#